data_AF-A0A928A2U8-F1
#
_entry.id   AF-A0A928A2U8-F1
#
_cell.length_a   1.000
_cell.length_b   1.000
_cell.length_c   1.000
_cell.angle_alpha   90.00
_cell.angle_beta   90.00
_cell.angle_gamma   90.00
#
_symmetry.space_group_name_H-M   'P 1'
#
loop_
_entity.id
_entity.type
_entity.pdbx_description
1 polymer ?
#
loop_
_entity_poly.entity_id
_entity_poly.type
_entity_poly.pdbx_seq_one_letter_code
_entity_poly.pdbx_strand_id
1 'polypeptide(L)'
;MSYVDKKVALQYLANSEKLFDKIRLSFLNSYKNAVEEINEMISQDNREDLYRYIHSIKGISLNLGSMILYEDSCNVLEKIKKEDTSLPSLEQFIYTLRSVYDELERL
;
A
#
# COMPACT_ATOMS: atom_id res chain seq x y z
N MET A 1 -8.61 9.10 12.36
CA MET A 1 -8.37 9.43 10.95
C MET A 1 -8.71 8.19 10.15
N SER A 2 -9.47 8.31 9.05
CA SER A 2 -9.77 7.16 8.18
C SER A 2 -8.72 7.12 7.06
N TYR A 3 -8.16 5.95 6.82
CA TYR A 3 -7.17 5.67 5.78
C TYR A 3 -7.82 5.11 4.51
N VAL A 4 -9.11 4.75 4.58
CA VAL A 4 -9.87 4.09 3.51
C VAL A 4 -11.22 4.80 3.35
N ASP A 5 -11.40 5.53 2.25
CA ASP A 5 -12.72 6.07 1.90
C ASP A 5 -13.42 5.15 0.90
N LYS A 6 -14.35 4.31 1.38
CA LYS A 6 -15.13 3.40 0.53
C LYS A 6 -15.92 4.14 -0.56
N LYS A 7 -16.40 5.38 -0.31
CA LYS A 7 -17.13 6.13 -1.34
C LYS A 7 -16.20 6.52 -2.49
N VAL A 8 -14.99 6.98 -2.17
CA VAL A 8 -13.95 7.27 -3.17
C VAL A 8 -13.56 5.98 -3.90
N ALA A 9 -13.33 4.88 -3.18
CA ALA A 9 -13.03 3.58 -3.78
C ALA A 9 -14.09 3.17 -4.82
N LEU A 10 -15.38 3.31 -4.46
CA LEU A 10 -16.48 2.99 -5.37
C LEU A 10 -16.50 3.88 -6.62
N GLN A 11 -16.10 5.14 -6.53
CA GLN A 11 -15.98 6.00 -7.73
C GLN A 11 -14.93 5.46 -8.71
N TYR A 12 -13.78 4.99 -8.22
CA TYR A 12 -12.76 4.32 -9.05
C TYR A 12 -13.23 2.98 -9.63
N LEU A 13 -14.17 2.32 -8.95
CA LEU A 13 -14.67 1.00 -9.30
C LEU A 13 -16.04 1.03 -9.98
N ALA A 14 -16.40 2.15 -10.62
CA ALA A 14 -17.67 2.33 -11.33
C ALA A 14 -18.91 1.96 -10.48
N ASN A 15 -18.86 2.30 -9.19
CA ASN A 15 -19.83 2.01 -8.13
C ASN A 15 -20.09 0.51 -7.87
N SER A 16 -19.13 -0.37 -8.21
CA SER A 16 -19.26 -1.81 -8.00
C SER A 16 -18.79 -2.24 -6.61
N GLU A 17 -19.72 -2.47 -5.67
CA GLU A 17 -19.42 -3.02 -4.35
C GLU A 17 -18.79 -4.42 -4.42
N LYS A 18 -19.28 -5.26 -5.34
CA LYS A 18 -18.72 -6.59 -5.57
C LYS A 18 -17.24 -6.53 -5.98
N LEU A 19 -16.88 -5.54 -6.81
CA LEU A 19 -15.49 -5.35 -7.21
C LEU A 19 -14.64 -4.82 -6.06
N PHE A 20 -15.18 -3.90 -5.25
CA PHE A 20 -14.51 -3.42 -4.04
C PHE A 20 -14.18 -4.58 -3.10
N ASP A 21 -15.16 -5.43 -2.76
CA ASP A 21 -14.92 -6.58 -1.86
C ASP A 21 -13.88 -7.54 -2.43
N LYS A 22 -13.90 -7.79 -3.75
CA LYS A 22 -12.88 -8.62 -4.41
C LYS A 22 -11.48 -8.03 -4.28
N ILE A 23 -11.33 -6.72 -4.49
CA ILE A 23 -10.05 -6.03 -4.41
C ILE A 23 -9.57 -5.97 -2.95
N ARG A 24 -10.46 -5.68 -2.00
CA ARG A 24 -10.20 -5.72 -0.55
C ARG A 24 -9.66 -7.09 -0.12
N LEU A 25 -10.38 -8.15 -0.44
CA LEU A 25 -9.97 -9.52 -0.08
C LEU A 25 -8.65 -9.91 -0.76
N SER A 26 -8.44 -9.51 -2.01
CA SER A 26 -7.16 -9.75 -2.69
C SER A 26 -6.03 -9.01 -1.99
N PHE A 27 -6.24 -7.76 -1.57
CA PHE A 27 -5.24 -6.98 -0.86
C PHE A 27 -4.88 -7.62 0.49
N LEU A 28 -5.88 -7.94 1.31
CA LEU A 28 -5.67 -8.57 2.61
C LEU A 28 -4.90 -9.90 2.49
N ASN A 29 -5.27 -10.74 1.52
CA ASN A 29 -4.58 -12.00 1.30
C ASN A 29 -3.14 -11.84 0.81
N SER A 30 -2.89 -10.88 -0.10
CA SER A 30 -1.56 -10.65 -0.68
C SER A 30 -0.59 -9.99 0.28
N TYR A 31 -1.08 -9.12 1.18
CA TYR A 31 -0.23 -8.22 1.97
C TYR A 31 -0.29 -8.49 3.48
N LYS A 32 -0.81 -9.65 3.91
CA LYS A 32 -0.88 -10.06 5.32
C LYS A 32 0.48 -10.04 6.05
N ASN A 33 1.57 -10.30 5.33
CA ASN A 33 2.94 -10.36 5.84
C ASN A 33 3.80 -9.23 5.26
N ALA A 34 3.17 -8.15 4.76
CA ALA A 34 3.88 -7.17 3.96
C ALA A 34 5.01 -6.48 4.72
N VAL A 35 4.88 -6.30 6.04
CA VAL A 35 5.91 -5.64 6.83
C VAL A 35 7.13 -6.54 7.00
N GLU A 36 6.93 -7.83 7.23
CA GLU A 36 7.99 -8.83 7.29
C GLU A 36 8.71 -8.91 5.94
N GLU A 37 7.96 -8.99 4.84
CA GLU A 37 8.49 -9.04 3.46
C GLU A 37 9.30 -7.77 3.11
N ILE A 38 8.79 -6.58 3.47
CA ILE A 38 9.51 -5.31 3.28
C ILE A 38 10.81 -5.30 4.07
N ASN A 39 10.78 -5.68 5.35
CA ASN A 39 11.97 -5.72 6.20
C ASN A 39 13.02 -6.71 5.68
N GLU A 40 12.58 -7.85 5.16
CA GLU A 40 13.47 -8.83 4.53
C GLU A 40 14.15 -8.22 3.30
N MET A 41 13.40 -7.61 2.38
CA MET A 41 13.95 -6.96 1.18
C MET A 41 14.95 -5.85 1.52
N ILE A 42 14.72 -5.07 2.57
CA ILE A 42 15.67 -4.06 3.08
C ILE A 42 16.95 -4.74 3.58
N SER A 43 16.82 -5.79 4.40
CA SER A 43 17.97 -6.49 5.00
C SER A 43 18.87 -7.16 3.97
N GLN A 44 18.31 -7.53 2.82
CA GLN A 44 19.00 -8.14 1.69
C GLN A 44 19.54 -7.11 0.67
N ASP A 45 19.37 -5.80 0.92
CA ASP A 45 19.63 -4.71 -0.04
C ASP A 45 19.00 -4.95 -1.42
N ASN A 46 17.85 -5.63 -1.43
CA ASN A 46 17.15 -6.01 -2.66
C ASN A 46 16.20 -4.89 -3.11
N ARG A 47 16.79 -3.79 -3.58
CA ARG A 47 16.07 -2.56 -3.94
C ARG A 47 15.11 -2.75 -5.10
N GLU A 48 15.44 -3.62 -6.05
CA GLU A 48 14.61 -3.86 -7.23
C GLU A 48 13.30 -4.56 -6.85
N ASP A 49 13.35 -5.57 -5.98
CA ASP A 49 12.16 -6.22 -5.46
C ASP A 49 11.36 -5.29 -4.55
N LEU A 50 12.03 -4.54 -3.68
CA LEU A 50 11.35 -3.54 -2.84
C LEU A 50 10.59 -2.51 -3.69
N TYR A 51 11.21 -2.01 -4.77
CA TYR A 51 10.58 -1.08 -5.70
C TYR A 51 9.34 -1.71 -6.34
N ARG A 52 9.46 -2.93 -6.89
CA ARG A 52 8.34 -3.65 -7.50
C ARG A 52 7.18 -3.83 -6.52
N TYR A 53 7.50 -4.25 -5.30
CA TYR A 53 6.52 -4.54 -4.26
C TYR A 53 5.71 -3.30 -3.88
N ILE A 54 6.39 -2.19 -3.58
CA ILE A 54 5.74 -0.92 -3.25
C ILE A 54 4.98 -0.36 -4.47
N HIS A 55 5.48 -0.58 -5.69
CA HIS A 55 4.78 -0.19 -6.91
C HIS A 55 3.46 -0.94 -7.11
N SER A 56 3.42 -2.23 -6.78
CA SER A 56 2.18 -3.02 -6.78
C SER A 56 1.19 -2.50 -5.74
N ILE A 57 1.65 -2.14 -4.54
CA ILE A 57 0.81 -1.52 -3.50
C ILE A 57 0.26 -0.18 -3.99
N LYS A 58 1.09 0.70 -4.55
CA LYS A 58 0.66 1.97 -5.16
C LYS A 58 -0.51 1.77 -6.13
N GLY A 59 -0.40 0.76 -7.00
CA GLY A 59 -1.40 0.50 -8.05
C GLY A 59 -2.77 0.11 -7.51
N ILE A 60 -2.84 -0.53 -6.34
CA ILE A 60 -4.09 -0.96 -5.73
C ILE A 60 -4.65 0.06 -4.73
N SER A 61 -3.84 0.95 -4.15
CA SER A 61 -4.25 1.92 -3.12
C SER A 61 -5.45 2.79 -3.50
N LEU A 62 -5.52 3.30 -4.72
CA LEU A 62 -6.65 4.15 -5.17
C LEU A 62 -7.95 3.35 -5.32
N ASN A 63 -7.86 2.09 -5.75
CA ASN A 63 -9.02 1.19 -5.83
C ASN A 63 -9.56 0.80 -4.45
N LEU A 64 -8.77 1.02 -3.39
CA LEU A 64 -9.18 0.87 -2.00
C LEU A 64 -9.66 2.21 -1.41
N GLY A 65 -9.59 3.32 -2.16
CA GLY A 65 -9.93 4.65 -1.64
C GLY A 65 -8.90 5.19 -0.64
N SER A 66 -7.67 4.68 -0.68
CA SER A 66 -6.58 5.16 0.18
C SER A 66 -5.64 6.09 -0.60
N MET A 67 -5.94 7.39 -0.57
CA MET A 67 -5.06 8.41 -1.15
C MET A 67 -3.73 8.52 -0.38
N ILE A 68 -3.78 8.39 0.95
CA ILE A 68 -2.59 8.50 1.81
C ILE A 68 -1.59 7.38 1.47
N LEU A 69 -2.06 6.13 1.33
CA LEU A 69 -1.17 5.03 0.94
C LEU A 69 -0.62 5.21 -0.48
N TYR A 70 -1.40 5.77 -1.40
CA TYR A 70 -0.93 6.09 -2.74
C TYR A 70 0.20 7.14 -2.72
N GLU A 71 0.04 8.22 -1.96
CA GLU A 71 1.03 9.30 -1.81
C GLU A 71 2.31 8.80 -1.13
N ASP A 72 2.20 8.07 -0.02
CA ASP A 72 3.33 7.48 0.68
C ASP A 72 4.10 6.50 -0.22
N SER A 73 3.37 5.69 -1.00
CA SER A 73 4.00 4.80 -1.99
C SER A 73 4.77 5.60 -3.05
N CYS A 74 4.23 6.73 -3.52
CA CYS A 74 4.94 7.59 -4.49
C CYS A 74 6.24 8.15 -3.89
N ASN A 75 6.17 8.68 -2.67
CA ASN A 75 7.32 9.24 -1.97
C ASN A 75 8.44 8.19 -1.80
N VAL A 76 8.11 6.98 -1.36
CA VAL A 76 9.10 5.90 -1.21
C VAL A 76 9.68 5.48 -2.56
N LEU A 77 8.86 5.35 -3.61
CA LEU A 77 9.36 4.97 -4.94
C LEU A 77 10.30 6.02 -5.54
N GLU A 78 10.03 7.31 -5.34
CA GLU A 78 10.93 8.38 -5.78
C GLU A 78 12.29 8.32 -5.07
N LYS A 79 12.25 8.01 -3.78
CA LYS A 79 13.43 7.85 -2.93
C LYS A 79 14.28 6.65 -3.31
N ILE A 80 13.67 5.49 -3.53
CA ILE A 80 14.36 4.30 -4.04
C ILE A 80 15.04 4.60 -5.39
N LYS A 81 14.38 5.33 -6.30
CA LYS A 81 14.97 5.73 -7.59
C LYS A 81 16.18 6.66 -7.47
N LYS A 82 16.23 7.49 -6.42
CA LYS A 82 17.35 8.40 -6.15
C LYS A 82 18.47 7.72 -5.34
N GLU A 83 18.35 6.42 -5.09
CA GLU A 83 19.22 5.67 -4.17
C GLU A 83 19.23 6.24 -2.75
N ASP A 84 18.20 7.03 -2.40
CA ASP A 84 17.95 7.58 -1.08
C ASP A 84 16.97 6.67 -0.36
N THR A 85 17.47 5.65 0.33
CA THR A 85 16.65 4.73 1.14
C THR A 85 16.46 5.26 2.55
N SER A 86 16.20 6.56 2.71
CA SER A 86 15.97 7.15 4.03
C SER A 86 14.84 6.44 4.79
N LEU A 87 15.21 5.90 5.96
CA LEU A 87 14.33 5.15 6.86
C LEU A 87 12.99 5.86 7.17
N PRO A 88 12.94 7.19 7.39
CA PRO A 88 11.69 7.85 7.80
C PRO A 88 10.52 7.71 6.81
N SER A 89 10.77 7.77 5.50
CA SER A 89 9.70 7.58 4.50
C SER A 89 9.19 6.15 4.44
N LEU A 90 10.08 5.20 4.67
CA LEU A 90 9.73 3.79 4.63
C LEU A 90 8.95 3.39 5.89
N GLU A 91 9.36 3.90 7.05
CA GLU A 91 8.61 3.77 8.30
C GLU A 91 7.20 4.38 8.19
N GLN A 92 7.09 5.58 7.60
CA GLN A 92 5.80 6.22 7.35
C GLN A 92 4.92 5.36 6.43
N PHE A 93 5.48 4.85 5.33
CA PHE A 93 4.77 3.96 4.42
C PHE A 93 4.30 2.67 5.11
N ILE A 94 5.16 2.03 5.91
CA ILE A 94 4.83 0.82 6.67
C ILE A 94 3.70 1.09 7.66
N TYR A 95 3.75 2.23 8.35
CA TYR A 95 2.69 2.64 9.28
C TYR A 95 1.36 2.85 8.57
N THR A 96 1.36 3.56 7.44
CA THR A 96 0.17 3.78 6.62
C THR A 96 -0.37 2.46 6.06
N LEU A 97 0.50 1.57 5.58
CA LEU A 97 0.13 0.25 5.07
C LEU A 97 -0.58 -0.60 6.13
N ARG A 98 -0.03 -0.66 7.35
CA ARG A 98 -0.67 -1.34 8.49
C ARG A 98 -2.02 -0.73 8.84
N SER A 99 -2.09 0.60 8.87
CA SER A 99 -3.34 1.31 9.20
C SER A 99 -4.44 1.04 8.17
N VAL A 100 -4.09 1.02 6.87
CA VAL A 100 -5.01 0.64 5.79
C VAL A 100 -5.44 -0.81 5.93
N TYR A 101 -4.50 -1.73 6.17
CA TYR A 101 -4.79 -3.15 6.34
C TYR A 101 -5.79 -3.38 7.48
N ASP A 102 -5.52 -2.83 8.66
CA ASP A 102 -6.37 -2.95 9.86
C ASP A 102 -7.76 -2.33 9.67
N GLU A 103 -7.88 -1.28 8.86
CA GLU A 103 -9.17 -0.67 8.54
C GLU A 103 -9.96 -1.53 7.55
N LEU A 104 -9.30 -2.06 6.52
CA LEU A 104 -9.92 -2.97 5.54
C LEU A 104 -10.40 -4.28 6.18
N GLU A 105 -9.72 -4.81 7.20
CA GLU A 105 -10.20 -6.00 7.92
C GLU A 105 -11.52 -5.78 8.67
N ARG A 106 -11.85 -4.52 9.01
CA ARG A 106 -13.05 -4.16 9.77
C ARG A 106 -14.24 -3.78 8.89
N LEU A 107 -14.04 -3.63 7.57
CA LEU A 107 -15.07 -3.25 6.58
C LEU A 107 -15.77 -4.45 5.97
#